data_AF-A0A1F3M0N3-F1
#
_entry.id   AF-A0A1F3M0N3-F1
#
_cell.length_a   1.000
_cell.length_b   1.000
_cell.length_c   1.000
_cell.angle_alpha   90.00
_cell.angle_beta   90.00
_cell.angle_gamma   90.00
#
_symmetry.space_group_name_H-M   'P 1'
#
loop_
_entity.id
_entity.type
_entity.pdbx_description
1 polymer ?
#
loop_
_entity_poly.entity_id
_entity_poly.type
_entity_poly.pdbx_seq_one_letter_code
_entity_poly.pdbx_strand_id
1 'polypeptide(L)'
;MIVTILIFGKNLSLAQEKEIDRRYKGKEIEFRRFLAQNLKYPVLSQVNGSVGYSISSITITPQGEILDISIINPIDNSIDEDIKRVIKMTGNNWNVSDSLSTNQTFYIQIAYTIAMRGKVSNEINSPVKNGYNFIEPIILTAKTGDKNSLPVSNEYLRMKCDEFFKNENYEEALKCVNELIKRNPFDKKLYQLRISINKRLERKDVLKMQNFIPGVTLDELIN
;
A
#
# COMPACT_ATOMS: atom_id res chain seq x y z
N MET A 1 43.59 -41.59 17.76
CA MET A 1 42.93 -41.27 16.47
C MET A 1 41.63 -40.56 16.81
N ILE A 2 41.63 -39.23 16.70
CA ILE A 2 40.50 -38.37 17.10
C ILE A 2 39.49 -38.37 15.96
N VAL A 3 38.26 -38.82 16.24
CA VAL A 3 37.13 -38.72 15.31
C VAL A 3 36.47 -37.37 15.55
N THR A 4 36.78 -36.40 14.69
CA THR A 4 36.12 -35.09 14.68
C THR A 4 34.71 -35.25 14.12
N ILE A 5 33.70 -35.18 14.99
CA ILE A 5 32.30 -35.05 14.58
C ILE A 5 32.10 -33.59 14.12
N LEU A 6 32.06 -33.39 12.80
CA LEU A 6 31.59 -32.15 12.19
C LEU A 6 30.07 -32.08 12.37
N ILE A 7 29.63 -31.41 13.44
CA ILE A 7 28.25 -30.92 13.53
C ILE A 7 28.14 -29.77 12.53
N PHE A 8 27.68 -30.07 11.32
CA PHE A 8 27.18 -29.04 10.42
C PHE A 8 25.95 -28.42 11.07
N GLY A 9 26.16 -27.30 11.76
CA GLY A 9 25.09 -26.41 12.16
C GLY A 9 24.25 -26.08 10.93
N LYS A 10 23.01 -26.55 10.93
CA LYS A 10 21.97 -26.17 9.97
C LYS A 10 21.77 -24.66 10.09
N ASN A 11 22.54 -23.86 9.35
CA ASN A 11 22.08 -22.58 8.86
C ASN A 11 21.11 -22.85 7.70
N LEU A 12 20.00 -23.50 8.03
CA LEU A 12 18.81 -23.48 7.20
C LEU A 12 18.17 -22.13 7.52
N SER A 13 18.47 -21.09 6.72
CA SER A 13 17.61 -19.92 6.70
C SER A 13 16.27 -20.40 6.14
N LEU A 14 15.41 -20.93 7.02
CA LEU A 14 13.99 -20.97 6.74
C LEU A 14 13.63 -19.53 6.43
N ALA A 15 13.34 -19.23 5.16
CA ALA A 15 12.66 -17.99 4.82
C ALA A 15 11.52 -17.85 5.83
N GLN A 16 11.58 -16.83 6.66
CA GLN A 16 10.67 -16.66 7.78
C GLN A 16 9.27 -16.63 7.18
N GLU A 17 8.49 -17.70 7.40
CA GLU A 17 7.16 -17.84 6.82
C GLU A 17 6.34 -16.64 7.28
N LYS A 18 5.72 -15.92 6.33
CA LYS A 18 4.97 -14.70 6.66
C LYS A 18 3.77 -15.09 7.52
N GLU A 19 3.43 -14.25 8.50
CA GLU A 19 2.30 -14.53 9.41
C GLU A 19 0.99 -14.82 8.66
N ILE A 20 0.76 -14.15 7.52
CA ILE A 20 -0.43 -14.37 6.68
C ILE A 20 -0.55 -15.82 6.20
N ASP A 21 0.56 -16.54 6.01
CA ASP A 21 0.55 -17.92 5.52
C ASP A 21 -0.06 -18.90 6.53
N ARG A 22 -0.02 -18.54 7.82
CA ARG A 22 -0.67 -19.31 8.89
C ARG A 22 -2.10 -18.83 9.13
N ARG A 23 -2.39 -17.58 8.80
CA ARG A 23 -3.63 -16.90 9.18
C ARG A 23 -4.70 -16.92 8.09
N TYR A 24 -4.34 -17.16 6.83
CA TYR A 24 -5.29 -17.23 5.73
C TYR A 24 -5.35 -18.63 5.10
N LYS A 25 -6.57 -19.11 4.81
CA LYS A 25 -6.78 -20.37 4.08
C LYS A 25 -6.13 -20.30 2.71
N GLY A 26 -5.15 -21.17 2.48
CA GLY A 26 -4.39 -21.18 1.23
C GLY A 26 -3.23 -20.18 1.16
N LYS A 27 -2.84 -19.58 2.30
CA LYS A 27 -1.68 -18.70 2.43
C LYS A 27 -1.82 -17.36 1.69
N GLU A 28 -0.74 -16.57 1.65
CA GLU A 28 -0.75 -15.25 1.00
C GLU A 28 -1.18 -15.31 -0.48
N ILE A 29 -0.74 -16.34 -1.20
CA ILE A 29 -1.00 -16.48 -2.64
C ILE A 29 -2.51 -16.54 -2.93
N GLU A 30 -3.25 -17.29 -2.11
CA GLU A 30 -4.70 -17.43 -2.22
C GLU A 30 -5.43 -16.17 -1.78
N PHE A 31 -4.92 -15.49 -0.74
CA PHE A 31 -5.45 -14.19 -0.33
C PHE A 31 -5.36 -13.17 -1.48
N ARG A 32 -4.17 -13.02 -2.08
CA ARG A 32 -3.98 -12.11 -3.22
C ARG A 32 -4.81 -12.51 -4.42
N ARG A 33 -4.92 -13.81 -4.72
CA ARG A 33 -5.77 -14.33 -5.81
C ARG A 33 -7.22 -13.94 -5.59
N PHE A 34 -7.73 -14.12 -4.36
CA PHE A 34 -9.09 -13.73 -3.99
C PHE A 34 -9.29 -12.22 -4.19
N LEU A 35 -8.36 -11.39 -3.71
CA LEU A 35 -8.44 -9.94 -3.90
C LEU A 35 -8.45 -9.56 -5.38
N ALA A 36 -7.52 -10.09 -6.18
CA ALA A 36 -7.43 -9.79 -7.62
C ALA A 36 -8.68 -10.21 -8.41
N GLN A 37 -9.38 -11.28 -8.00
CA GLN A 37 -10.60 -11.75 -8.64
C GLN A 37 -11.84 -10.93 -8.27
N ASN A 38 -11.85 -10.31 -7.08
CA ASN A 38 -13.04 -9.67 -6.53
C ASN A 38 -12.97 -8.13 -6.53
N LEU A 39 -11.76 -7.56 -6.57
CA LEU A 39 -11.55 -6.11 -6.70
C LEU A 39 -11.94 -5.64 -8.09
N LYS A 40 -12.61 -4.49 -8.12
CA LYS A 40 -12.97 -3.78 -9.33
C LYS A 40 -12.24 -2.45 -9.35
N TYR A 41 -11.88 -2.00 -10.55
CA TYR A 41 -11.52 -0.60 -10.75
C TYR A 41 -12.81 0.17 -11.05
N PRO A 42 -13.35 0.97 -10.12
CA PRO A 42 -14.63 1.62 -10.33
C PRO A 42 -14.62 2.53 -11.56
N VAL A 43 -15.72 2.56 -12.31
CA VAL A 43 -15.82 3.35 -13.56
C VAL A 43 -15.59 4.83 -13.30
N LEU A 44 -16.15 5.38 -12.22
CA LEU A 44 -15.96 6.78 -11.85
C LEU A 44 -14.48 7.10 -11.59
N SER A 45 -13.76 6.22 -10.88
CA SER A 45 -12.33 6.36 -10.64
C SER A 45 -11.51 6.32 -11.93
N GLN A 46 -11.91 5.51 -12.91
CA GLN A 46 -11.28 5.50 -14.23
C GLN A 46 -11.53 6.81 -15.00
N VAL A 47 -12.78 7.31 -15.00
CA VAL A 47 -13.16 8.58 -15.64
C VAL A 47 -12.42 9.77 -15.01
N ASN A 48 -12.27 9.76 -13.68
CA ASN A 48 -11.54 10.80 -12.96
C ASN A 48 -10.01 10.69 -13.09
N GLY A 49 -9.51 9.64 -13.73
CA GLY A 49 -8.07 9.40 -13.84
C GLY A 49 -7.40 9.08 -12.50
N SER A 50 -8.16 8.60 -11.51
CA SER A 50 -7.67 8.31 -10.17
C SER A 50 -6.65 7.19 -10.20
N VAL A 51 -5.39 7.50 -9.92
CA VAL A 51 -4.30 6.52 -9.83
C VAL A 51 -3.56 6.67 -8.52
N GLY A 52 -2.93 5.59 -8.09
CA GLY A 52 -2.03 5.62 -6.96
C GLY A 52 -1.94 4.30 -6.23
N TYR A 53 -1.54 4.37 -4.97
CA TYR A 53 -1.16 3.19 -4.19
C TYR A 53 -1.97 3.11 -2.91
N SER A 54 -3.08 2.39 -2.93
CA SER A 54 -3.93 2.25 -1.76
C SER A 54 -3.24 1.37 -0.72
N ILE A 55 -3.22 1.84 0.53
CA ILE A 55 -2.75 1.07 1.67
C ILE A 55 -3.89 0.94 2.66
N SER A 56 -4.22 -0.29 3.01
CA SER A 56 -5.31 -0.59 3.94
C SER A 56 -4.81 -1.54 5.03
N SER A 57 -5.29 -1.38 6.25
CA SER A 57 -5.11 -2.37 7.31
C SER A 57 -6.34 -3.23 7.47
N ILE A 58 -6.11 -4.50 7.79
CA ILE A 58 -7.11 -5.42 8.31
C ILE A 58 -6.60 -6.02 9.62
N THR A 59 -7.39 -5.92 10.68
CA THR A 59 -7.07 -6.50 11.98
C THR A 59 -7.90 -7.74 12.21
N ILE A 60 -7.24 -8.85 12.54
CA ILE A 60 -7.83 -10.18 12.71
C ILE A 60 -7.68 -10.62 14.16
N THR A 61 -8.76 -11.11 14.77
CA THR A 61 -8.74 -11.70 16.11
C THR A 61 -8.06 -13.08 16.12
N PRO A 62 -7.64 -13.60 17.28
CA PRO A 62 -7.18 -14.99 17.39
C PRO A 62 -8.19 -16.01 16.85
N GLN A 63 -9.49 -15.71 16.96
CA GLN A 63 -10.60 -16.53 16.48
C GLN A 63 -10.81 -16.46 14.95
N GLY A 64 -10.00 -15.68 14.23
CA GLY A 64 -10.12 -15.54 12.78
C GLY A 64 -11.23 -14.58 12.35
N GLU A 65 -11.68 -13.70 13.24
CA GLU A 65 -12.71 -12.71 12.90
C GLU A 65 -12.06 -11.39 12.46
N ILE A 66 -12.71 -10.69 11.53
CA ILE A 66 -12.27 -9.33 11.14
C ILE A 66 -12.74 -8.35 12.21
N LEU A 67 -11.80 -7.79 12.95
CA LEU A 67 -12.04 -6.80 14.00
C LEU A 67 -12.17 -5.38 13.43
N ASP A 68 -11.27 -5.00 12.52
CA ASP A 68 -11.21 -3.65 11.96
C ASP A 68 -10.68 -3.65 10.53
N ILE A 69 -11.14 -2.68 9.74
CA ILE A 69 -10.66 -2.40 8.38
C ILE A 69 -10.50 -0.89 8.25
N SER A 70 -9.26 -0.42 8.02
CA SER A 70 -8.97 0.99 7.83
C SER A 70 -8.26 1.25 6.50
N ILE A 71 -8.58 2.39 5.87
CA ILE A 71 -7.86 2.87 4.69
C ILE A 71 -6.85 3.90 5.18
N ILE A 72 -5.57 3.57 5.06
CA ILE A 72 -4.46 4.38 5.57
C ILE A 72 -4.06 5.41 4.51
N ASN A 73 -3.85 4.96 3.27
CA ASN A 73 -3.60 5.85 2.13
C ASN A 73 -4.78 5.76 1.13
N PRO A 74 -5.79 6.64 1.26
CA PRO A 74 -6.93 6.66 0.35
C PRO A 74 -6.57 7.26 -1.01
N ILE A 75 -7.17 6.73 -2.07
CA ILE A 75 -7.03 7.29 -3.43
C ILE A 75 -8.27 8.14 -3.75
N ASP A 76 -9.43 7.47 -3.77
CA ASP A 76 -10.76 8.06 -3.90
C ASP A 76 -11.81 7.16 -3.22
N ASN A 77 -12.97 7.74 -2.92
CA ASN A 77 -14.01 7.06 -2.14
C ASN A 77 -14.53 5.77 -2.80
N SER A 78 -14.65 5.73 -4.13
CA SER A 78 -15.18 4.54 -4.83
C SER A 78 -14.20 3.37 -4.76
N ILE A 79 -12.90 3.64 -4.87
CA ILE A 79 -11.84 2.63 -4.65
C ILE A 79 -11.87 2.16 -3.20
N ASP A 80 -11.93 3.08 -2.24
CA ASP A 80 -11.90 2.77 -0.81
C ASP A 80 -13.08 1.88 -0.38
N GLU A 81 -14.27 2.16 -0.91
CA GLU A 81 -15.48 1.37 -0.69
C GLU A 81 -15.36 -0.05 -1.27
N ASP A 82 -14.82 -0.19 -2.49
CA ASP A 82 -14.64 -1.49 -3.12
C ASP A 82 -13.62 -2.35 -2.37
N ILE A 83 -12.51 -1.76 -1.92
CA ILE A 83 -11.52 -2.43 -1.08
C ILE A 83 -12.16 -2.94 0.21
N LYS A 84 -12.89 -2.09 0.94
CA LYS A 84 -13.60 -2.51 2.17
C LYS A 84 -14.60 -3.64 1.90
N ARG A 85 -15.35 -3.56 0.81
CA ARG A 85 -16.31 -4.60 0.38
C ARG A 85 -15.60 -5.93 0.20
N VAL A 86 -14.52 -5.95 -0.60
CA VAL A 86 -13.79 -7.19 -0.90
C VAL A 86 -13.11 -7.77 0.33
N ILE A 87 -12.49 -6.93 1.17
CA ILE A 87 -11.87 -7.38 2.42
C ILE A 87 -12.92 -8.04 3.33
N LYS A 88 -14.13 -7.47 3.48
CA LYS A 88 -15.20 -8.09 4.27
C LYS A 88 -15.61 -9.48 3.77
N MET A 89 -15.57 -9.71 2.46
CA MET A 89 -15.87 -11.02 1.86
C MET A 89 -14.88 -12.11 2.27
N THR A 90 -13.72 -11.74 2.82
CA THR A 90 -12.68 -12.69 3.27
C THR A 90 -12.94 -13.30 4.65
N GLY A 91 -13.97 -12.85 5.37
CA GLY A 91 -14.21 -13.21 6.78
C GLY A 91 -14.17 -14.71 7.09
N ASN A 92 -14.71 -15.55 6.21
CA ASN A 92 -14.76 -17.00 6.42
C ASN A 92 -13.47 -17.75 6.04
N ASN A 93 -12.43 -17.03 5.60
CA ASN A 93 -11.15 -17.60 5.13
C ASN A 93 -9.98 -17.35 6.07
N TRP A 94 -10.21 -16.68 7.20
CA TRP A 94 -9.20 -16.52 8.24
C TRP A 94 -9.22 -17.74 9.15
N ASN A 95 -8.03 -18.27 9.45
CA ASN A 95 -7.90 -19.42 10.33
C ASN A 95 -8.10 -18.99 11.79
N VAL A 96 -8.29 -19.95 12.70
CA VAL A 96 -8.09 -19.72 14.14
C VAL A 96 -6.60 -19.88 14.45
N SER A 97 -6.08 -19.16 15.43
CA SER A 97 -4.72 -19.37 15.95
C SER A 97 -4.73 -19.47 17.47
N ASP A 98 -4.57 -20.69 17.97
CA ASP A 98 -4.55 -20.97 19.41
C ASP A 98 -3.24 -20.52 20.08
N SER A 99 -2.19 -20.27 19.29
CA SER A 99 -0.88 -19.82 19.76
C SER A 99 -0.77 -18.31 19.95
N LEU A 100 -1.73 -17.53 19.42
CA LEU A 100 -1.71 -16.08 19.48
C LEU A 100 -2.72 -15.58 20.50
N SER A 101 -2.27 -14.72 21.41
CA SER A 101 -3.14 -14.08 22.42
C SER A 101 -3.61 -12.68 22.02
N THR A 102 -3.12 -12.15 20.90
CA THR A 102 -3.39 -10.78 20.45
C THR A 102 -3.87 -10.74 19.02
N ASN A 103 -4.58 -9.66 18.69
CA ASN A 103 -5.02 -9.39 17.33
C ASN A 103 -3.81 -9.13 16.42
N GLN A 104 -3.89 -9.57 15.16
CA GLN A 104 -2.87 -9.32 14.16
C GLN A 104 -3.39 -8.38 13.10
N THR A 105 -2.59 -7.35 12.78
CA THR A 105 -2.88 -6.44 11.69
C THR A 105 -2.03 -6.78 10.47
N PHE A 106 -2.68 -6.90 9.31
CA PHE A 106 -2.06 -7.06 8.00
C PHE A 106 -2.27 -5.80 7.17
N TYR A 107 -1.31 -5.48 6.31
CA TYR A 107 -1.32 -4.30 5.46
C TYR A 107 -1.39 -4.70 3.99
N ILE A 108 -2.43 -4.24 3.31
CA ILE A 108 -2.75 -4.61 1.94
C ILE A 108 -2.36 -3.45 1.04
N GLN A 109 -1.57 -3.76 0.00
CA GLN A 109 -1.04 -2.81 -0.96
C GLN A 109 -1.68 -3.03 -2.33
N ILE A 110 -2.36 -2.02 -2.86
CA ILE A 110 -3.01 -2.11 -4.17
C ILE A 110 -2.64 -0.90 -5.03
N ALA A 111 -1.93 -1.16 -6.13
CA ALA A 111 -1.56 -0.16 -7.12
C ALA A 111 -2.65 -0.04 -8.20
N TYR A 112 -3.32 1.11 -8.26
CA TYR A 112 -4.27 1.46 -9.31
C TYR A 112 -3.57 2.25 -10.40
N THR A 113 -3.57 1.71 -11.62
CA THR A 113 -2.89 2.33 -12.77
C THR A 113 -3.79 2.37 -14.00
N ILE A 114 -3.62 3.40 -14.83
CA ILE A 114 -4.27 3.50 -16.14
C ILE A 114 -3.20 3.46 -17.20
N ALA A 115 -3.34 2.55 -18.16
CA ALA A 115 -2.38 2.37 -19.23
C ALA A 115 -3.06 2.27 -20.59
N MET A 116 -2.31 2.60 -21.66
CA MET A 116 -2.77 2.35 -23.02
C MET A 116 -2.99 0.86 -23.26
N ARG A 117 -4.04 0.53 -24.02
CA ARG A 117 -4.25 -0.82 -24.54
C ARG A 117 -3.01 -1.28 -25.31
N GLY A 118 -2.57 -2.52 -25.06
CA GLY A 118 -1.36 -3.08 -25.65
C GLY A 118 -0.05 -2.79 -24.89
N LYS A 119 -0.07 -1.92 -23.86
CA LYS A 119 1.07 -1.79 -22.94
C LYS A 119 0.96 -2.79 -21.79
N VAL A 120 2.07 -3.47 -21.50
CA VAL A 120 2.24 -4.31 -20.32
C VAL A 120 2.40 -3.40 -19.10
N SER A 121 1.77 -3.76 -17.97
CA SER A 121 2.00 -3.09 -16.69
C SER A 121 3.35 -3.51 -16.14
N ASN A 122 4.13 -2.56 -15.65
CA ASN A 122 5.40 -2.88 -15.00
C ASN A 122 5.14 -3.72 -13.74
N GLU A 123 6.07 -4.62 -13.43
CA GLU A 123 6.13 -5.24 -12.10
C GLU A 123 6.38 -4.17 -11.05
N ILE A 124 5.67 -4.26 -9.93
CA ILE A 124 5.87 -3.40 -8.77
C ILE A 124 6.40 -4.30 -7.67
N ASN A 125 7.65 -4.07 -7.27
CA ASN A 125 8.20 -4.69 -6.08
C ASN A 125 7.62 -4.01 -4.84
N SER A 126 7.37 -4.78 -3.78
CA SER A 126 7.01 -4.20 -2.48
C SER A 126 8.13 -3.25 -2.04
N PRO A 127 7.82 -1.98 -1.72
CA PRO A 127 8.80 -1.05 -1.15
C PRO A 127 9.09 -1.33 0.33
N VAL A 128 8.37 -2.29 0.94
CA VAL A 128 8.47 -2.65 2.35
C VAL A 128 9.33 -3.91 2.53
N LYS A 129 10.22 -3.87 3.52
CA LYS A 129 11.07 -5.01 3.89
C LYS A 129 10.28 -6.17 4.49
N ASN A 130 10.80 -7.38 4.31
CA ASN A 130 10.27 -8.58 4.97
C ASN A 130 10.24 -8.42 6.50
N GLY A 131 9.18 -8.94 7.13
CA GLY A 131 9.02 -8.94 8.60
C GLY A 131 7.94 -8.00 9.11
N TYR A 132 7.49 -7.06 8.30
CA TYR A 132 6.24 -6.34 8.53
C TYR A 132 5.11 -7.11 7.83
N ASN A 133 3.92 -7.19 8.44
CA ASN A 133 2.75 -7.93 7.91
C ASN A 133 2.14 -7.32 6.64
N PHE A 134 2.98 -6.78 5.75
CA PHE A 134 2.63 -6.29 4.44
C PHE A 134 2.47 -7.46 3.47
N ILE A 135 1.33 -7.44 2.80
CA ILE A 135 1.03 -8.33 1.69
C ILE A 135 1.74 -7.77 0.46
N GLU A 136 2.28 -8.66 -0.36
CA GLU A 136 2.84 -8.33 -1.66
C GLU A 136 1.82 -7.54 -2.50
N PRO A 137 2.28 -6.54 -3.26
CA PRO A 137 1.39 -5.64 -3.97
C PRO A 137 0.54 -6.34 -5.01
N ILE A 138 -0.70 -5.88 -5.11
CA ILE A 138 -1.64 -6.25 -6.17
C ILE A 138 -1.71 -5.07 -7.14
N ILE A 139 -1.59 -5.34 -8.44
CA ILE A 139 -1.67 -4.30 -9.46
C ILE A 139 -3.01 -4.42 -10.18
N LEU A 140 -3.82 -3.37 -10.11
CA LEU A 140 -5.07 -3.27 -10.84
C LEU A 140 -4.92 -2.21 -11.94
N THR A 141 -4.93 -2.66 -13.20
CA THR A 141 -4.70 -1.79 -14.35
C THR A 141 -5.96 -1.63 -15.19
N ALA A 142 -6.47 -0.41 -15.31
CA ALA A 142 -7.45 -0.07 -16.33
C ALA A 142 -6.74 0.19 -17.68
N LYS A 143 -7.35 -0.26 -18.77
CA LYS A 143 -6.81 -0.08 -20.13
C LYS A 143 -7.67 0.90 -20.90
N THR A 144 -7.07 1.97 -21.41
CA THR A 144 -7.74 2.95 -22.29
C THR A 144 -7.19 2.90 -23.71
N GLY A 145 -8.06 3.19 -24.69
CA GLY A 145 -7.67 3.43 -26.09
C GLY A 145 -7.45 4.91 -26.41
N ASP A 146 -7.88 5.80 -25.52
CA ASP A 146 -7.76 7.25 -25.67
C ASP A 146 -6.60 7.77 -24.82
N LYS A 147 -5.64 8.43 -25.48
CA LYS A 147 -4.47 9.04 -24.83
C LYS A 147 -4.87 10.18 -23.88
N ASN A 148 -5.97 10.87 -24.16
CA ASN A 148 -6.44 11.99 -23.33
C ASN A 148 -7.02 11.51 -22.00
N SER A 149 -7.38 10.23 -21.89
CA SER A 149 -7.80 9.62 -20.62
C SER A 149 -6.63 9.16 -19.74
N LEU A 150 -5.38 9.35 -20.18
CA LEU A 150 -4.23 9.00 -19.35
C LEU A 150 -4.06 10.05 -18.24
N PRO A 151 -3.79 9.60 -17.00
CA PRO A 151 -3.47 10.52 -15.92
C PRO A 151 -2.18 11.26 -16.24
N VAL A 152 -2.10 12.51 -15.76
CA VAL A 152 -0.85 13.29 -15.80
C VAL A 152 0.31 12.52 -15.18
N SER A 153 1.51 12.65 -15.74
CA SER A 153 2.68 11.91 -15.25
C SER A 153 3.15 12.43 -13.88
N ASN A 154 3.82 11.56 -13.12
CA ASN A 154 4.42 11.96 -11.83
C ASN A 154 5.52 13.02 -12.01
N GLU A 155 6.25 12.97 -13.12
CA GLU A 155 7.26 13.97 -13.48
C GLU A 155 6.62 15.34 -13.71
N TYR A 156 5.56 15.39 -14.50
CA TYR A 156 4.82 16.63 -14.75
C TYR A 156 4.23 17.21 -13.45
N LEU A 157 3.65 16.36 -12.60
CA LEU A 157 3.16 16.80 -11.29
C LEU A 157 4.26 17.36 -10.40
N ARG A 158 5.46 16.74 -10.36
CA ARG A 158 6.61 17.26 -9.61
C ARG A 158 7.04 18.62 -10.14
N MET A 159 7.14 18.78 -11.47
CA MET A 159 7.46 20.08 -12.08
C MET A 159 6.44 21.16 -11.67
N LYS A 160 5.14 20.83 -11.67
CA LYS A 160 4.08 21.75 -11.24
C LYS A 160 4.12 22.04 -9.74
N CYS A 161 4.38 21.07 -8.88
CA CYS A 161 4.63 21.31 -7.45
C CYS A 161 5.71 22.37 -7.26
N ASP A 162 6.86 22.19 -7.93
CA ASP A 162 8.01 23.06 -7.78
C ASP A 162 7.74 24.47 -8.31
N GLU A 163 7.04 24.58 -9.45
CA GLU A 163 6.59 25.84 -10.01
C GLU A 163 5.67 26.59 -9.04
N PHE A 164 4.63 25.93 -8.51
CA PHE A 164 3.72 26.53 -7.55
C PHE A 164 4.42 26.93 -6.26
N PHE A 165 5.35 26.11 -5.75
CA PHE A 165 6.11 26.43 -4.56
C PHE A 165 6.99 27.68 -4.74
N LYS A 166 7.70 27.78 -5.88
CA LYS A 166 8.55 28.93 -6.22
C LYS A 166 7.76 30.22 -6.37
N ASN A 167 6.54 30.12 -6.92
CA ASN A 167 5.65 31.25 -7.13
C ASN A 167 4.77 31.56 -5.91
N GLU A 168 5.07 30.96 -4.75
CA GLU A 168 4.31 31.13 -3.49
C GLU A 168 2.82 30.73 -3.56
N ASN A 169 2.43 29.98 -4.59
CA ASN A 169 1.11 29.39 -4.76
C ASN A 169 0.97 28.12 -3.92
N TYR A 170 1.09 28.26 -2.60
CA TYR A 170 1.22 27.14 -1.67
C TYR A 170 -0.01 26.22 -1.62
N GLU A 171 -1.22 26.73 -1.87
CA GLU A 171 -2.42 25.88 -1.94
C GLU A 171 -2.39 24.94 -3.16
N GLU A 172 -1.93 25.41 -4.30
CA GLU A 172 -1.78 24.55 -5.50
C GLU A 172 -0.61 23.58 -5.35
N ALA A 173 0.51 24.04 -4.76
CA ALA A 173 1.62 23.17 -4.39
C ALA A 173 1.15 22.05 -3.44
N LEU A 174 0.26 22.38 -2.48
CA LEU A 174 -0.32 21.43 -1.54
C LEU A 174 -1.19 20.38 -2.25
N LYS A 175 -2.00 20.77 -3.23
CA LYS A 175 -2.79 19.82 -4.04
C LYS A 175 -1.89 18.86 -4.81
N CYS A 176 -0.87 19.38 -5.46
CA CYS A 176 0.04 18.55 -6.25
C CYS A 176 0.87 17.59 -5.37
N VAL A 177 1.37 18.04 -4.21
CA VAL A 177 2.12 17.14 -3.30
C VAL A 177 1.21 16.06 -2.69
N ASN A 178 -0.04 16.39 -2.37
CA ASN A 178 -1.01 15.40 -1.89
C ASN A 178 -1.28 14.34 -2.95
N GLU A 179 -1.44 14.73 -4.21
CA GLU A 179 -1.60 13.80 -5.32
C GLU A 179 -0.36 12.90 -5.50
N LEU A 180 0.85 13.46 -5.37
CA LEU A 180 2.08 12.64 -5.42
C LEU A 180 2.18 11.66 -4.24
N ILE A 181 1.77 12.06 -3.02
CA ILE A 181 1.76 11.17 -1.85
C ILE A 181 0.78 10.02 -2.07
N LYS A 182 -0.42 10.28 -2.59
CA LYS A 182 -1.38 9.22 -2.93
C LYS A 182 -0.78 8.19 -3.88
N ARG A 183 0.07 8.64 -4.82
CA ARG A 183 0.70 7.80 -5.84
C ARG A 183 1.94 7.05 -5.36
N ASN A 184 2.68 7.62 -4.43
CA ASN A 184 3.83 6.98 -3.80
C ASN A 184 3.92 7.39 -2.32
N PRO A 185 3.16 6.72 -1.44
CA PRO A 185 3.10 7.08 -0.04
C PRO A 185 4.37 6.66 0.73
N PHE A 186 5.33 6.00 0.07
CA PHE A 186 6.62 5.63 0.64
C PHE A 186 7.75 6.65 0.36
N ASP A 187 7.50 7.69 -0.43
CA ASP A 187 8.47 8.74 -0.70
C ASP A 187 8.48 9.79 0.43
N LYS A 188 9.37 9.59 1.40
CA LYS A 188 9.57 10.49 2.55
C LYS A 188 9.74 11.96 2.15
N LYS A 189 10.36 12.24 0.99
CA LYS A 189 10.61 13.62 0.55
C LYS A 189 9.32 14.36 0.26
N LEU A 190 8.27 13.67 -0.18
CA LEU A 190 6.96 14.28 -0.42
C LEU A 190 6.32 14.77 0.88
N TYR A 191 6.44 14.02 1.98
CA TYR A 191 5.95 14.46 3.29
C TYR A 191 6.73 15.65 3.82
N GLN A 192 8.05 15.66 3.65
CA GLN A 192 8.89 16.81 4.02
C GLN A 192 8.49 18.08 3.24
N LEU A 193 8.21 17.93 1.94
CA LEU A 193 7.70 19.02 1.10
C LEU A 193 6.32 19.49 1.58
N ARG A 194 5.38 18.57 1.86
CA ARG A 194 4.05 18.91 2.38
C ARG A 194 4.12 19.65 3.73
N ILE A 195 5.00 19.23 4.63
CA ILE A 195 5.23 19.91 5.91
C ILE A 195 5.76 21.33 5.66
N SER A 196 6.70 21.49 4.74
CA SER A 196 7.26 22.79 4.37
C SER A 196 6.20 23.73 3.79
N ILE A 197 5.32 23.21 2.92
CA ILE A 197 4.18 23.94 2.36
C ILE A 197 3.20 24.37 3.47
N ASN A 198 2.80 23.45 4.36
CA ASN A 198 1.89 23.79 5.47
C ASN A 198 2.48 24.85 6.40
N LYS A 199 3.79 24.79 6.66
CA LYS A 199 4.49 25.83 7.44
C LYS A 199 4.38 27.20 6.77
N ARG A 200 4.51 27.27 5.43
CA ARG A 200 4.33 28.52 4.67
C ARG A 200 2.89 29.03 4.71
N LEU A 201 1.91 28.12 4.79
CA LEU A 201 0.50 28.44 4.96
C LEU A 201 0.11 28.75 6.42
N GLU A 202 1.06 28.74 7.36
CA GLU A 202 0.81 28.92 8.80
C GLU A 202 -0.15 27.87 9.39
N ARG A 203 -0.15 26.66 8.81
CA ARG A 203 -0.99 25.54 9.23
C ARG A 203 -0.15 24.38 9.73
N LYS A 204 -0.74 23.58 10.60
CA LYS A 204 -0.17 22.30 11.01
C LYS A 204 -0.52 21.24 9.97
N ASP A 205 0.47 20.43 9.56
CA ASP A 205 0.17 19.22 8.80
C ASP A 205 -0.55 18.23 9.72
N VAL A 206 -1.87 18.13 9.54
CA VAL A 206 -2.74 17.23 10.32
C VAL A 206 -2.68 15.79 9.83
N LEU A 207 -2.31 15.59 8.56
CA LEU A 207 -2.20 14.26 7.98
C LEU A 207 -0.94 13.55 8.49
N LYS A 208 0.10 14.33 8.87
CA LYS A 208 1.42 13.89 9.37
C LYS A 208 2.09 12.85 8.46
N MET A 209 3.38 12.58 8.66
CA MET A 209 4.02 11.46 7.96
C MET A 209 3.31 10.18 8.42
N GLN A 210 2.78 9.40 7.48
CA GLN A 210 2.02 8.20 7.84
C GLN A 210 2.96 7.16 8.44
N ASN A 211 2.84 6.93 9.74
CA ASN A 211 3.26 5.67 10.32
C ASN A 211 2.19 4.65 9.92
N PHE A 212 2.42 3.95 8.81
CA PHE A 212 1.49 2.91 8.36
C PHE A 212 1.26 1.87 9.46
N ILE A 213 2.32 1.57 10.21
CA ILE A 213 2.31 0.71 11.37
C ILE A 213 2.55 1.56 12.62
N PRO A 214 1.74 1.45 13.67
CA PRO A 214 1.99 2.12 14.94
C PRO A 214 3.39 1.81 15.48
N GLY A 215 4.17 2.86 15.77
CA GLY A 215 5.51 2.73 16.35
C GLY A 215 6.64 2.42 15.36
N VAL A 216 6.35 2.21 14.07
CA VAL A 216 7.37 1.99 13.02
C VAL A 216 7.44 3.22 12.13
N THR A 217 8.63 3.78 11.99
CA THR A 217 8.89 4.90 11.09
C THR A 217 8.93 4.46 9.63
N LEU A 218 8.70 5.40 8.71
CA LEU A 218 8.82 5.10 7.28
C LEU A 218 10.24 4.63 6.89
N ASP A 219 11.29 5.15 7.53
CA ASP A 219 12.67 4.72 7.27
C ASP A 219 12.90 3.26 7.70
N GLU A 220 12.38 2.85 8.86
CA GLU A 220 12.47 1.45 9.33
C GLU A 220 11.64 0.48 8.48
N LEU A 221 10.59 0.98 7.84
CA LEU A 221 9.72 0.18 6.99
C LEU A 221 10.39 -0.16 5.65
N ILE A 222 11.18 0.77 5.10
CA ILE A 222 11.78 0.67 3.77
C ILE A 222 13.27 0.25 3.74
N ASN A 223 13.99 0.32 4.88
CA ASN A 223 15.43 -0.03 4.99
C ASN A 223 15.67 -1.34 5.77
#